data_AF-A0AAN9GQD0-F1
#
_entry.id   AF-A0AAN9GQD0-F1
#
_cell.length_a   1.000
_cell.length_b   1.000
_cell.length_c   1.000
_cell.angle_alpha   90.00
_cell.angle_beta   90.00
_cell.angle_gamma   90.00
#
_symmetry.space_group_name_H-M   'P 1'
#
loop_
_entity.id
_entity.type
_entity.pdbx_description
1 polymer ?
#
loop_
_entity_poly.entity_id
_entity_poly.type
_entity_poly.pdbx_seq_one_letter_code
_entity_poly.pdbx_strand_id
1 'polypeptide(L)'
;MGGTGDNSELRQRLRKGRLCVIHSGNVYDVTDFADRHPGGKEWLEKYVGQDVTRIMEDQSPHKHTKAAFGIMAKYRVDDVSEQGHKQNGEPQSLGKDKFYSMETDTLVDWSKPIMSQIPSLGDEYYQWVHEPVDTTLRLFHYDFVETFSKCPWFMVPIIWVPVALFMLLRCYTNITTSPEPVLWHPFGIELTVTPVAMFPLVFFGGVLWTFCEYTLHRWLFHMRPPSSVPILMSLHFILHGQHHKTPMDRKRLVFPTVPATIFATLILGLYGLFAPWPVAQAMFVGTLIGYIVYDLTHYYIHHGTPFTAYFRSLKRYHVKHHFEQQQLGFGISSKFWDYPFGTVIPDVD
;
A
#
# COMPACT_ATOMS: atom_id res chain seq x y z
N MET A 1 45.48 12.70 19.42
CA MET A 1 44.42 13.36 20.21
C MET A 1 43.65 14.25 19.25
N GLY A 2 42.53 13.79 18.70
CA GLY A 2 41.83 14.49 17.63
C GLY A 2 40.32 14.40 17.82
N GLY A 3 39.67 15.56 17.93
CA GLY A 3 38.27 15.78 17.57
C GLY A 3 37.20 15.32 18.58
N THR A 4 37.12 15.97 19.74
CA THR A 4 35.92 15.95 20.61
C THR A 4 35.03 17.20 20.45
N GLY A 5 35.19 17.97 19.38
CA GLY A 5 34.12 18.83 18.85
C GLY A 5 33.38 17.99 17.80
N ASP A 6 32.08 17.81 17.78
CA ASP A 6 31.03 18.76 18.08
C ASP A 6 29.74 17.97 18.38
N ASN A 7 29.55 17.56 19.63
CA ASN A 7 28.28 16.96 20.05
C ASN A 7 27.38 18.00 20.75
N SER A 8 27.95 19.11 21.21
CA SER A 8 27.21 20.16 21.92
C SER A 8 26.47 21.11 20.99
N GLU A 9 27.05 21.49 19.84
CA GLU A 9 26.39 22.38 18.87
C GLU A 9 25.33 21.62 18.08
N LEU A 10 25.60 20.35 17.73
CA LEU A 10 24.59 19.44 17.19
C LEU A 10 23.39 19.29 18.15
N ARG A 11 23.66 19.08 19.45
CA ARG A 11 22.62 19.06 20.51
C ARG A 11 21.93 20.40 20.72
N GLN A 12 22.59 21.52 20.43
CA GLN A 12 22.00 22.85 20.50
C GLN A 12 21.12 23.15 19.27
N ARG A 13 21.47 22.59 18.10
CA ARG A 13 20.69 22.63 16.84
C ARG A 13 19.48 21.69 16.84
N LEU A 14 19.52 20.61 17.63
CA LEU A 14 18.37 19.73 17.92
C LEU A 14 17.22 20.43 18.68
N ARG A 15 17.39 21.70 19.11
CA ARG A 15 16.32 22.49 19.74
C ARG A 15 15.39 23.13 18.70
N LYS A 16 14.39 22.37 18.24
CA LYS A 16 13.02 22.82 17.87
C LYS A 16 12.25 21.67 17.20
N GLY A 17 11.80 20.68 17.97
CA GLY A 17 10.83 19.67 17.50
C GLY A 17 11.24 18.84 16.28
N ARG A 18 12.52 18.88 15.88
CA ARG A 18 13.06 18.10 14.76
C ARG A 18 13.61 16.77 15.26
N LEU A 19 13.35 15.72 14.51
CA LEU A 19 13.79 14.36 14.76
C LEU A 19 15.04 14.12 13.91
N CYS A 20 16.22 14.46 14.44
CA CYS A 20 17.47 14.17 13.74
C CYS A 20 18.20 12.97 14.34
N VAL A 21 18.80 12.13 13.50
CA VAL A 21 19.61 10.96 13.87
C VAL A 21 20.97 11.01 13.18
N ILE A 22 21.96 10.29 13.71
CA ILE A 22 23.32 10.22 13.14
C ILE A 22 23.53 8.83 12.55
N HIS A 23 24.00 8.71 11.31
CA HIS A 23 24.35 7.44 10.69
C HIS A 23 25.67 7.56 9.92
N SER A 24 26.64 6.72 10.25
CA SER A 24 28.00 6.72 9.73
C SER A 24 28.65 8.13 9.74
N GLY A 25 28.44 8.87 10.84
CA GLY A 25 28.94 10.24 11.02
C GLY A 25 28.18 11.34 10.30
N ASN A 26 27.13 11.03 9.52
CA ASN A 26 26.29 12.02 8.86
C ASN A 26 24.99 12.26 9.64
N VAL A 27 24.45 13.48 9.56
CA VAL A 27 23.21 13.86 10.23
C VAL A 27 22.03 13.76 9.27
N TYR A 28 20.92 13.22 9.74
CA TYR A 28 19.70 13.04 8.96
C TYR A 28 18.52 13.66 9.71
N ASP A 29 17.78 14.58 9.07
CA ASP A 29 16.56 15.19 9.61
C ASP A 29 15.35 14.38 9.10
N VAL A 30 14.92 13.40 9.90
CA VAL A 30 13.82 12.49 9.57
C VAL A 30 12.47 13.00 10.08
N THR A 31 12.35 14.28 10.40
CA THR A 31 11.11 14.87 10.94
C THR A 31 9.91 14.61 10.04
N ASP A 32 10.05 14.89 8.74
CA ASP A 32 8.98 14.70 7.75
C ASP A 32 8.73 13.22 7.39
N PHE A 33 9.68 12.34 7.71
CA PHE A 33 9.55 10.90 7.54
C PHE A 33 8.88 10.23 8.73
N ALA A 34 8.86 10.86 9.90
CA ALA A 34 8.62 10.13 11.13
C ALA A 34 7.23 9.50 11.24
N ASP A 35 6.21 10.19 10.73
CA ASP A 35 4.84 9.65 10.64
C ASP A 35 4.69 8.55 9.57
N ARG A 36 5.63 8.50 8.62
CA ARG A 36 5.71 7.51 7.53
C ARG A 36 6.67 6.35 7.86
N HIS A 37 7.38 6.42 8.98
CA HIS A 37 8.32 5.38 9.36
C HIS A 37 7.61 4.04 9.58
N PRO A 38 8.01 2.97 8.86
CA PRO A 38 7.31 1.69 8.93
C PRO A 38 7.31 1.06 10.33
N GLY A 39 8.39 1.23 11.09
CA GLY A 39 8.49 0.79 12.49
C GLY A 39 7.67 1.64 13.47
N GLY A 40 7.18 2.80 13.05
CA GLY A 40 6.47 3.78 13.88
C GLY A 40 7.34 4.93 14.36
N LYS A 41 6.70 6.08 14.58
CA LYS A 41 7.36 7.33 15.00
C LYS A 41 8.10 7.22 16.33
N GLU A 42 7.55 6.45 17.27
CA GLU A 42 8.08 6.26 18.63
C GLU A 42 9.54 5.78 18.63
N TRP A 43 9.93 4.96 17.64
CA TRP A 43 11.32 4.52 17.49
C TRP A 43 12.24 5.68 17.11
N LEU A 44 11.82 6.55 16.20
CA LEU A 44 12.63 7.71 15.81
C LEU A 44 12.75 8.71 16.95
N GLU A 45 11.66 8.93 17.71
CA GLU A 45 11.65 9.77 18.91
C GLU A 45 12.62 9.26 19.99
N LYS A 46 12.75 7.93 20.13
CA LYS A 46 13.69 7.30 21.08
C LYS A 46 15.16 7.54 20.74
N TYR A 47 15.50 7.66 19.46
CA TYR A 47 16.88 7.77 18.98
C TYR A 47 17.28 9.18 18.54
N VAL A 48 16.47 10.20 18.85
CA VAL A 48 16.80 11.60 18.53
C VAL A 48 18.16 11.99 19.09
N GLY A 49 19.03 12.50 18.22
CA GLY A 49 20.39 12.94 18.52
C GLY A 49 21.38 11.80 18.82
N GLN A 50 21.01 10.55 18.55
CA GLN A 50 21.87 9.39 18.76
C GLN A 50 22.41 8.86 17.42
N ASP A 51 23.53 8.14 17.52
CA ASP A 51 24.08 7.36 16.41
C ASP A 51 23.30 6.05 16.26
N VAL A 52 22.64 5.89 15.11
CA VAL A 52 21.82 4.75 14.74
C VAL A 52 22.53 3.80 13.78
N THR A 53 23.82 3.98 13.51
CA THR A 53 24.59 3.14 12.56
C THR A 53 24.47 1.66 12.91
N ARG A 54 24.74 1.31 14.18
CA ARG A 54 24.66 -0.07 14.64
C ARG A 54 23.23 -0.60 14.59
N ILE A 55 22.25 0.17 15.07
CA ILE A 55 20.87 -0.32 15.15
C ILE A 55 20.19 -0.46 13.78
N MET A 56 20.66 0.28 12.79
CA MET A 56 20.22 0.13 11.41
C MET A 56 20.73 -1.19 10.78
N GLU A 57 21.93 -1.62 11.17
CA GLU A 57 22.60 -2.82 10.67
C GLU A 57 22.32 -4.08 11.52
N ASP A 58 21.99 -3.89 12.79
CA ASP A 58 21.74 -4.94 13.77
C ASP A 58 20.42 -5.68 13.49
N GLN A 59 20.38 -6.96 13.87
CA GLN A 59 19.16 -7.77 13.76
C GLN A 59 18.07 -7.37 14.77
N SER A 60 18.41 -6.57 15.78
CA SER A 60 17.48 -6.14 16.84
C SER A 60 17.37 -4.62 16.88
N PRO A 61 16.15 -4.04 16.84
CA PRO A 61 14.86 -4.72 16.81
C PRO A 61 14.48 -5.33 15.45
N HIS A 62 15.16 -4.93 14.37
CA HIS A 62 15.12 -5.56 13.05
C HIS A 62 16.23 -4.98 12.18
N LYS A 63 16.70 -5.76 11.21
CA LYS A 63 17.68 -5.29 10.22
C LYS A 63 16.98 -4.47 9.14
N HIS A 64 17.48 -3.27 8.85
CA HIS A 64 16.95 -2.45 7.76
C HIS A 64 17.37 -3.01 6.40
N THR A 65 16.47 -2.93 5.42
CA THR A 65 16.75 -3.37 4.04
C THR A 65 17.55 -2.31 3.28
N LYS A 66 18.20 -2.70 2.18
CA LYS A 66 18.92 -1.77 1.30
C LYS A 66 18.03 -0.60 0.82
N ALA A 67 16.74 -0.86 0.60
CA ALA A 67 15.77 0.18 0.24
C ALA A 67 15.58 1.21 1.37
N ALA A 68 15.58 0.78 2.64
CA ALA A 68 15.47 1.69 3.77
C ALA A 68 16.66 2.66 3.87
N PHE A 69 17.88 2.20 3.59
CA PHE A 69 19.06 3.08 3.49
C PHE A 69 18.93 4.08 2.33
N GLY A 70 18.40 3.65 1.18
CA GLY A 70 18.09 4.53 0.06
C GLY A 70 17.07 5.62 0.41
N ILE A 71 16.03 5.28 1.18
CA ILE A 71 15.05 6.25 1.71
C ILE A 71 15.72 7.23 2.67
N MET A 72 16.54 6.73 3.61
CA MET A 72 17.24 7.57 4.60
C MET A 72 18.15 8.60 3.93
N ALA A 73 18.82 8.24 2.82
CA ALA A 73 19.74 9.13 2.11
C ALA A 73 19.09 10.49 1.73
N LYS A 74 17.79 10.51 1.44
CA LYS A 74 17.02 11.72 1.11
C LYS A 74 16.94 12.74 2.25
N TYR A 75 17.12 12.29 3.49
CA TYR A 75 16.96 13.10 4.69
C TYR A 75 18.31 13.63 5.23
N ARG A 76 19.41 13.43 4.49
CA ARG A 76 20.73 13.93 4.92
C ARG A 76 20.71 15.45 5.02
N VAL A 77 21.24 15.97 6.12
CA VAL A 77 21.52 17.39 6.31
C VAL A 77 22.97 17.62 5.94
N ASP A 78 23.21 18.21 4.78
CA ASP A 78 24.53 18.74 4.46
C ASP A 78 24.79 19.98 5.33
N ASP A 79 26.01 20.11 5.87
CA ASP A 79 26.37 21.23 6.72
C ASP A 79 26.04 22.57 6.04
N VAL A 80 25.02 23.27 6.55
CA VAL A 80 24.65 24.60 6.07
C VAL A 80 25.65 25.61 6.64
N SER A 81 26.85 25.60 6.09
CA SER A 81 27.74 26.75 6.04
C SER A 81 27.87 27.21 4.60
N GLU A 82 26.80 27.80 4.07
CA GLU A 82 26.82 28.96 3.15
C GLU A 82 25.41 29.19 2.61
N GLN A 83 24.80 30.29 3.07
CA GLN A 83 23.62 30.84 2.43
C GLN A 83 24.00 31.32 1.02
N GLY A 84 23.29 30.81 0.02
CA GLY A 84 23.11 31.52 -1.25
C GLY A 84 24.00 31.06 -2.41
N HIS A 85 23.72 29.89 -2.97
CA HIS A 85 23.59 29.73 -4.43
C HIS A 85 23.06 28.34 -4.76
N LYS A 86 22.00 28.28 -5.57
CA LYS A 86 21.75 27.10 -6.40
C LYS A 86 22.93 26.99 -7.37
N GLN A 87 23.89 26.12 -7.07
CA GLN A 87 24.83 25.63 -8.06
C GLN A 87 24.70 24.12 -8.15
N ASN A 88 24.55 23.66 -9.40
CA ASN A 88 24.65 22.27 -9.80
C ASN A 88 26.02 21.74 -9.37
N GLY A 89 26.06 20.99 -8.27
CA GLY A 89 27.22 20.21 -7.84
C GLY A 89 26.77 18.77 -7.66
N GLU A 90 27.44 17.84 -8.33
CA GLU A 90 27.23 16.40 -8.18
C GLU A 90 27.27 16.02 -6.69
N PRO A 91 26.41 15.09 -6.21
CA PRO A 91 26.52 14.58 -4.86
C PRO A 91 27.89 13.91 -4.68
N GLN A 92 28.75 14.50 -3.85
CA GLN A 92 29.99 13.86 -3.45
C GLN A 92 29.69 12.54 -2.74
N SER A 93 30.41 11.52 -3.21
CA SER A 93 30.17 10.10 -3.00
C SER A 93 29.95 9.69 -1.54
N LEU A 94 28.74 9.24 -1.24
CA LEU A 94 28.54 8.17 -0.26
C LEU A 94 29.36 6.95 -0.74
N GLY A 95 30.24 6.46 0.13
CA GLY A 95 31.16 5.37 -0.19
C GLY A 95 30.42 4.12 -0.69
N LYS A 96 30.93 3.56 -1.80
CA LYS A 96 30.82 2.20 -2.41
C LYS A 96 29.52 1.38 -2.37
N ASP A 97 28.52 1.65 -1.55
CA ASP A 97 27.22 0.99 -1.57
C ASP A 97 26.19 1.91 -2.24
N LYS A 98 26.05 1.82 -3.56
CA LYS A 98 24.99 2.51 -4.30
C LYS A 98 23.64 1.89 -3.92
N PHE A 99 22.95 2.48 -2.94
CA PHE A 99 21.57 2.13 -2.61
C PHE A 99 20.62 2.63 -3.71
N TYR A 100 19.61 1.84 -4.05
CA TYR A 100 18.64 2.23 -5.06
C TYR A 100 17.82 3.44 -4.58
N SER A 101 17.79 4.46 -5.42
CA SER A 101 17.13 5.74 -5.21
C SER A 101 16.72 6.33 -6.56
N MET A 102 15.88 7.37 -6.53
CA MET A 102 15.49 8.14 -7.71
C MET A 102 16.68 8.71 -8.48
N GLU A 103 17.76 9.09 -7.78
CA GLU A 103 18.96 9.69 -8.38
C GLU A 103 19.87 8.64 -9.03
N THR A 104 19.86 7.42 -8.51
CA THR A 104 20.65 6.30 -9.03
C THR A 104 19.89 5.49 -10.08
N ASP A 105 18.59 5.71 -10.23
CA ASP A 105 17.75 4.98 -11.17
C ASP A 105 17.98 5.48 -12.60
N THR A 106 18.62 4.64 -13.42
CA THR A 106 18.90 4.93 -14.82
C THR A 106 17.87 4.32 -15.78
N LEU A 107 16.88 3.58 -15.27
CA LEU A 107 15.91 2.85 -16.10
C LEU A 107 14.74 3.72 -16.56
N VAL A 108 14.39 4.75 -15.79
CA VAL A 108 13.34 5.72 -16.16
C VAL A 108 13.80 7.16 -15.97
N ASP A 109 13.26 8.04 -16.79
CA ASP A 109 13.33 9.48 -16.61
C ASP A 109 12.19 9.94 -15.69
N TRP A 110 12.54 10.18 -14.43
CA TRP A 110 11.60 10.61 -13.40
C TRP A 110 10.99 12.01 -13.63
N SER A 111 11.53 12.82 -14.55
CA SER A 111 10.94 14.11 -14.93
C SER A 111 9.75 13.95 -15.89
N LYS A 112 9.57 12.75 -16.46
CA LYS A 112 8.54 12.43 -17.44
C LYS A 112 7.46 11.51 -16.86
N PRO A 113 6.26 11.46 -17.50
CA PRO A 113 5.23 10.51 -17.12
C PRO A 113 5.73 9.07 -17.16
N ILE A 114 5.46 8.30 -16.11
CA ILE A 114 5.99 6.93 -15.95
C ILE A 114 5.27 5.94 -16.86
N MET A 115 3.96 6.08 -17.11
CA MET A 115 3.19 5.08 -17.88
C MET A 115 3.73 4.86 -19.29
N SER A 116 4.22 5.90 -19.96
CA SER A 116 4.78 5.80 -21.31
C SER A 116 6.15 5.12 -21.34
N GLN A 117 6.82 5.00 -20.19
CA GLN A 117 8.16 4.41 -20.05
C GLN A 117 8.11 2.95 -19.60
N ILE A 118 7.00 2.51 -19.00
CA ILE A 118 6.85 1.11 -18.52
C ILE A 118 7.11 0.08 -19.63
N PRO A 119 6.53 0.20 -20.85
CA PRO A 119 6.72 -0.81 -21.89
C PRO A 119 8.17 -1.07 -22.30
N SER A 120 9.06 -0.08 -22.16
CA SER A 120 10.47 -0.21 -22.55
C SER A 120 11.35 -0.89 -21.49
N LEU A 121 10.84 -1.13 -20.29
CA LEU A 121 11.63 -1.73 -19.20
C LEU A 121 11.94 -3.22 -19.41
N GLY A 122 11.17 -3.92 -20.26
CA GLY A 122 11.41 -5.32 -20.59
C GLY A 122 11.59 -6.22 -19.36
N ASP A 123 12.70 -6.95 -19.32
CA ASP A 123 13.03 -7.90 -18.25
C ASP A 123 13.35 -7.21 -16.90
N GLU A 124 13.82 -5.95 -16.93
CA GLU A 124 14.19 -5.19 -15.72
C GLU A 124 12.96 -4.73 -14.92
N TYR A 125 11.78 -4.71 -15.55
CA TYR A 125 10.56 -4.18 -14.95
C TYR A 125 10.21 -4.79 -13.61
N TYR A 126 10.27 -6.13 -13.51
CA TYR A 126 9.79 -6.83 -12.31
C TYR A 126 10.67 -6.52 -11.10
N GLN A 127 11.97 -6.38 -11.29
CA GLN A 127 12.86 -5.96 -10.22
C GLN A 127 12.66 -4.47 -9.92
N TRP A 128 12.66 -3.62 -10.96
CA TRP A 128 12.52 -2.17 -10.83
C TRP A 128 11.25 -1.75 -10.08
N VAL A 129 10.10 -2.37 -10.36
CA VAL A 129 8.81 -1.99 -9.74
C VAL A 129 8.77 -2.32 -8.24
N HIS A 130 9.57 -3.31 -7.83
CA HIS A 130 9.64 -3.84 -6.48
C HIS A 130 10.81 -3.24 -5.67
N GLU A 131 11.52 -2.25 -6.22
CA GLU A 131 12.51 -1.46 -5.51
C GLU A 131 11.87 -0.11 -5.08
N PRO A 132 11.40 0.01 -3.84
CA PRO A 132 10.59 1.15 -3.42
C PRO A 132 11.40 2.45 -3.35
N VAL A 133 10.75 3.57 -3.64
CA VAL A 133 11.31 4.92 -3.49
C VAL A 133 10.35 5.82 -2.72
N ASP A 134 10.90 6.70 -1.88
CA ASP A 134 10.09 7.66 -1.11
C ASP A 134 9.85 8.96 -1.90
N THR A 135 8.99 8.88 -2.91
CA THR A 135 8.56 10.01 -3.73
C THR A 135 7.14 9.83 -4.24
N THR A 136 6.61 10.82 -4.95
CA THR A 136 5.37 10.72 -5.72
C THR A 136 5.69 10.64 -7.20
N LEU A 137 4.90 9.88 -7.95
CA LEU A 137 5.08 9.75 -9.40
C LEU A 137 3.95 10.42 -10.19
N ARG A 138 4.31 10.89 -11.39
CA ARG A 138 3.35 11.32 -12.41
C ARG A 138 3.12 10.17 -13.38
N LEU A 139 1.87 9.73 -13.55
CA LEU A 139 1.54 8.65 -14.47
C LEU A 139 1.33 9.15 -15.89
N PHE A 140 0.62 10.26 -16.06
CA PHE A 140 0.14 10.70 -17.36
C PHE A 140 0.63 12.10 -17.75
N HIS A 141 0.74 12.35 -19.05
CA HIS A 141 1.19 13.64 -19.57
C HIS A 141 0.21 14.77 -19.27
N TYR A 142 -1.09 14.54 -19.45
CA TYR A 142 -2.13 15.56 -19.28
C TYR A 142 -2.65 15.62 -17.85
N ASP A 143 -2.77 16.83 -17.28
CA ASP A 143 -3.22 17.04 -15.90
C ASP A 143 -4.63 16.50 -15.63
N PHE A 144 -5.50 16.55 -16.65
CA PHE A 144 -6.84 15.99 -16.57
C PHE A 144 -6.79 14.49 -16.24
N VAL A 145 -6.02 13.70 -17.00
CA VAL A 145 -5.91 12.24 -16.79
C VAL A 145 -5.15 11.93 -15.50
N GLU A 146 -4.10 12.70 -15.20
CA GLU A 146 -3.33 12.57 -13.96
C GLU A 146 -4.22 12.78 -12.71
N THR A 147 -5.19 13.68 -12.79
CA THR A 147 -6.14 13.93 -11.69
C THR A 147 -6.98 12.71 -11.36
N PHE A 148 -7.50 12.00 -12.37
CA PHE A 148 -8.27 10.76 -12.16
C PHE A 148 -7.42 9.57 -11.73
N SER A 149 -6.10 9.66 -11.87
CA SER A 149 -5.18 8.64 -11.35
C SER A 149 -4.88 8.77 -9.86
N LYS A 150 -5.34 9.84 -9.21
CA LYS A 150 -5.14 10.14 -7.79
C LYS A 150 -6.43 9.90 -7.03
N CYS A 151 -6.43 8.94 -6.11
CA CYS A 151 -7.58 8.58 -5.30
C CYS A 151 -7.27 8.80 -3.81
N PRO A 152 -7.77 9.89 -3.19
CA PRO A 152 -7.71 10.05 -1.74
C PRO A 152 -8.53 8.98 -1.02
N TRP A 153 -8.07 8.52 0.16
CA TRP A 153 -8.71 7.44 0.92
C TRP A 153 -10.21 7.64 1.18
N PHE A 154 -10.65 8.88 1.43
CA PHE A 154 -12.04 9.20 1.75
C PHE A 154 -12.98 9.04 0.55
N MET A 155 -12.45 8.95 -0.68
CA MET A 155 -13.27 8.69 -1.87
C MET A 155 -13.91 7.30 -1.81
N VAL A 156 -13.22 6.31 -1.22
CA VAL A 156 -13.73 4.94 -1.08
C VAL A 156 -15.07 4.93 -0.34
N PRO A 157 -15.18 5.42 0.91
CA PRO A 157 -16.46 5.43 1.61
C PRO A 157 -17.49 6.39 1.00
N ILE A 158 -17.08 7.56 0.48
CA ILE A 158 -18.01 8.52 -0.14
C ILE A 158 -18.76 7.89 -1.33
N ILE A 159 -18.07 7.06 -2.11
CA ILE A 159 -18.65 6.44 -3.30
C ILE A 159 -19.37 5.15 -2.93
N TRP A 160 -18.70 4.26 -2.21
CA TRP A 160 -19.16 2.88 -2.07
C TRP A 160 -20.15 2.66 -0.93
N VAL A 161 -20.14 3.48 0.12
CA VAL A 161 -21.15 3.37 1.19
C VAL A 161 -22.55 3.71 0.68
N PRO A 162 -22.79 4.81 -0.06
CA PRO A 162 -24.10 5.06 -0.66
C PRO A 162 -24.55 3.96 -1.63
N VAL A 163 -23.63 3.40 -2.42
CA VAL A 163 -23.93 2.27 -3.31
C VAL A 163 -24.35 1.03 -2.51
N ALA A 164 -23.63 0.69 -1.45
CA ALA A 164 -23.97 -0.43 -0.57
C ALA A 164 -25.35 -0.24 0.08
N LEU A 165 -25.63 0.95 0.62
CA LEU A 165 -26.92 1.29 1.24
C LEU A 165 -28.07 1.24 0.22
N PHE A 166 -27.87 1.80 -0.97
CA PHE A 166 -28.86 1.75 -2.05
C PHE A 166 -29.14 0.30 -2.47
N MET A 167 -28.10 -0.51 -2.67
CA MET A 167 -28.24 -1.92 -3.03
C MET A 167 -28.92 -2.74 -1.93
N LEU A 168 -28.61 -2.45 -0.65
CA LEU A 168 -29.27 -3.10 0.49
C LEU A 168 -30.76 -2.75 0.54
N LEU A 169 -31.11 -1.47 0.33
CA LEU A 169 -32.51 -1.04 0.23
C LEU A 169 -33.21 -1.72 -0.95
N ARG A 170 -32.57 -1.78 -2.12
CA ARG A 170 -33.12 -2.45 -3.31
C ARG A 170 -33.37 -3.94 -3.05
N CYS A 171 -32.41 -4.62 -2.41
CA CYS A 171 -32.55 -6.01 -2.00
C CYS A 171 -33.76 -6.18 -1.08
N TYR A 172 -33.88 -5.37 -0.03
CA TYR A 172 -35.02 -5.40 0.88
C TYR A 172 -36.35 -5.20 0.14
N THR A 173 -36.46 -4.16 -0.69
CA THR A 173 -37.68 -3.88 -1.45
C THR A 173 -38.03 -5.05 -2.38
N ASN A 174 -37.04 -5.61 -3.09
CA ASN A 174 -37.27 -6.72 -4.00
C ASN A 174 -37.73 -7.99 -3.26
N ILE A 175 -37.36 -8.18 -2.00
CA ILE A 175 -37.84 -9.31 -1.20
C ILE A 175 -39.27 -9.03 -0.69
N THR A 176 -39.53 -7.82 -0.16
CA THR A 176 -40.79 -7.52 0.54
C THR A 176 -41.96 -7.17 -0.38
N THR A 177 -41.69 -6.67 -1.58
CA THR A 177 -42.73 -6.23 -2.52
C THR A 177 -42.91 -7.18 -3.70
N SER A 178 -42.16 -8.29 -3.75
CA SER A 178 -42.35 -9.29 -4.78
C SER A 178 -43.73 -9.94 -4.63
N PRO A 179 -44.49 -10.12 -5.73
CA PRO A 179 -45.81 -10.77 -5.68
C PRO A 179 -45.68 -12.26 -5.32
N GLU A 180 -44.56 -12.88 -5.69
CA GLU A 180 -44.23 -14.27 -5.40
C GLU A 180 -43.06 -14.37 -4.40
N PRO A 181 -43.00 -15.43 -3.58
CA PRO A 181 -41.84 -15.69 -2.73
C PRO A 181 -40.56 -15.81 -3.56
N VAL A 182 -39.50 -15.15 -3.11
CA VAL A 182 -38.18 -15.30 -3.72
C VAL A 182 -37.62 -16.66 -3.29
N LEU A 183 -37.60 -17.62 -4.21
CA LEU A 183 -37.03 -18.94 -3.98
C LEU A 183 -35.57 -19.00 -4.46
N TRP A 184 -34.71 -19.59 -3.65
CA TRP A 184 -33.32 -19.89 -4.01
C TRP A 184 -33.06 -21.38 -3.82
N HIS A 185 -32.42 -22.03 -4.79
CA HIS A 185 -32.17 -23.47 -4.79
C HIS A 185 -30.67 -23.84 -4.67
N PRO A 186 -29.93 -23.35 -3.66
CA PRO A 186 -28.51 -23.70 -3.53
C PRO A 186 -28.37 -25.20 -3.26
N PHE A 187 -27.48 -25.87 -4.02
CA PHE A 187 -27.19 -27.30 -3.88
C PHE A 187 -28.44 -28.22 -3.95
N GLY A 188 -29.49 -27.78 -4.67
CA GLY A 188 -30.73 -28.52 -4.81
C GLY A 188 -31.70 -28.42 -3.63
N ILE A 189 -31.42 -27.56 -2.63
CA ILE A 189 -32.31 -27.31 -1.49
C ILE A 189 -33.12 -26.04 -1.76
N GLU A 190 -34.45 -26.13 -1.78
CA GLU A 190 -35.32 -24.96 -1.91
C GLU A 190 -35.37 -24.16 -0.61
N LEU A 191 -35.01 -22.88 -0.69
CA LEU A 191 -35.03 -21.93 0.41
C LEU A 191 -35.89 -20.71 0.02
N THR A 192 -36.84 -20.35 0.89
CA THR A 192 -37.53 -19.07 0.77
C THR A 192 -36.66 -17.95 1.36
N VAL A 193 -36.33 -16.97 0.53
CA VAL A 193 -35.52 -15.82 0.92
C VAL A 193 -36.41 -14.79 1.60
N THR A 194 -36.24 -14.63 2.91
CA THR A 194 -36.92 -13.62 3.72
C THR A 194 -36.00 -12.42 3.97
N PRO A 195 -36.50 -11.25 4.41
CA PRO A 195 -35.63 -10.12 4.76
C PRO A 195 -34.58 -10.46 5.82
N VAL A 196 -34.88 -11.40 6.72
CA VAL A 196 -33.93 -11.87 7.75
C VAL A 196 -32.72 -12.58 7.11
N ALA A 197 -32.90 -13.25 5.97
CA ALA A 197 -31.81 -13.91 5.25
C ALA A 197 -30.76 -12.94 4.71
N MET A 198 -31.05 -11.63 4.64
CA MET A 198 -30.08 -10.63 4.20
C MET A 198 -28.84 -10.57 5.10
N PHE A 199 -28.99 -10.71 6.42
CA PHE A 199 -27.87 -10.66 7.37
C PHE A 199 -26.81 -11.74 7.11
N PRO A 200 -27.15 -13.05 7.08
CA PRO A 200 -26.17 -14.09 6.79
C PRO A 200 -25.62 -13.99 5.36
N LEU A 201 -26.39 -13.52 4.38
CA LEU A 201 -25.92 -13.33 3.00
C LEU A 201 -24.89 -12.20 2.87
N VAL A 202 -25.15 -11.05 3.53
CA VAL A 202 -24.20 -9.94 3.61
C VAL A 202 -22.93 -10.37 4.35
N PHE A 203 -23.09 -11.08 5.48
CA PHE A 203 -21.93 -11.62 6.21
C PHE A 203 -21.10 -12.56 5.32
N PHE A 204 -21.77 -13.48 4.61
CA PHE A 204 -21.11 -14.40 3.69
C PHE A 204 -20.38 -13.66 2.56
N GLY A 205 -20.97 -12.62 1.98
CA GLY A 205 -20.29 -11.75 1.01
C GLY A 205 -19.03 -11.11 1.57
N GLY A 206 -19.06 -10.64 2.82
CA GLY A 206 -17.88 -10.13 3.51
C GLY A 206 -16.78 -11.19 3.69
N VAL A 207 -17.15 -12.43 4.00
CA VAL A 207 -16.20 -13.54 4.07
C VAL A 207 -15.62 -13.85 2.68
N LEU A 208 -16.45 -13.88 1.63
CA LEU A 208 -15.99 -14.06 0.25
C LEU A 208 -15.01 -12.97 -0.17
N TRP A 209 -15.21 -11.73 0.28
CA TRP A 209 -14.25 -10.66 0.06
C TRP A 209 -12.87 -11.01 0.62
N THR A 210 -12.76 -11.53 1.85
CA THR A 210 -11.42 -11.85 2.42
C THR A 210 -10.65 -12.86 1.56
N PHE A 211 -11.35 -13.79 0.93
CA PHE A 211 -10.75 -14.71 -0.02
C PHE A 211 -10.40 -14.01 -1.33
N CYS A 212 -11.29 -13.17 -1.85
CA CYS A 212 -11.06 -12.36 -3.05
C CYS A 212 -9.86 -11.41 -2.90
N GLU A 213 -9.72 -10.75 -1.75
CA GLU A 213 -8.56 -9.96 -1.37
C GLU A 213 -7.28 -10.78 -1.54
N TYR A 214 -7.21 -11.95 -0.90
CA TYR A 214 -6.04 -12.82 -0.97
C TYR A 214 -5.72 -13.23 -2.41
N THR A 215 -6.74 -13.64 -3.17
CA THR A 215 -6.55 -14.15 -4.54
C THR A 215 -6.13 -13.04 -5.50
N LEU A 216 -6.76 -11.86 -5.42
CA LEU A 216 -6.40 -10.69 -6.21
C LEU A 216 -4.99 -10.23 -5.85
N HIS A 217 -4.68 -10.12 -4.56
CA HIS A 217 -3.37 -9.65 -4.14
C HIS A 217 -2.26 -10.60 -4.62
N ARG A 218 -2.43 -11.91 -4.44
CA ARG A 218 -1.42 -12.90 -4.82
C ARG A 218 -1.25 -13.07 -6.32
N TRP A 219 -2.34 -13.27 -7.07
CA TRP A 219 -2.25 -13.71 -8.47
C TRP A 219 -2.44 -12.60 -9.48
N LEU A 220 -3.18 -11.54 -9.14
CA LEU A 220 -3.39 -10.40 -10.05
C LEU A 220 -2.42 -9.26 -9.74
N PHE A 221 -2.32 -8.84 -8.48
CA PHE A 221 -1.52 -7.69 -8.09
C PHE A 221 -0.02 -8.01 -8.02
N HIS A 222 0.35 -9.26 -7.69
CA HIS A 222 1.72 -9.77 -7.78
C HIS A 222 2.01 -10.63 -9.00
N MET A 223 1.20 -10.49 -10.07
CA MET A 223 1.51 -11.17 -11.33
C MET A 223 2.92 -10.80 -11.81
N ARG A 224 3.65 -11.76 -12.38
CA ARG A 224 4.92 -11.51 -13.05
C ARG A 224 4.68 -11.37 -14.54
N PRO A 225 4.52 -10.16 -15.09
CA PRO A 225 4.26 -9.98 -16.51
C PRO A 225 5.47 -10.46 -17.34
N PRO A 226 5.25 -11.18 -18.44
CA PRO A 226 6.33 -11.50 -19.37
C PRO A 226 6.77 -10.23 -20.11
N SER A 227 8.08 -10.07 -20.30
CA SER A 227 8.68 -8.92 -21.00
C SER A 227 8.24 -8.80 -22.46
N SER A 228 7.79 -9.91 -23.07
CA SER A 228 7.22 -9.95 -24.41
C SER A 228 5.81 -9.35 -24.52
N VAL A 229 5.14 -9.04 -23.39
CA VAL A 229 3.78 -8.51 -23.38
C VAL A 229 3.73 -7.18 -22.59
N PRO A 230 4.18 -6.06 -23.18
CA PRO A 230 4.30 -4.79 -22.47
C PRO A 230 3.00 -4.24 -21.89
N ILE A 231 1.86 -4.58 -22.50
CA ILE A 231 0.54 -4.20 -21.97
C ILE A 231 0.29 -4.78 -20.58
N LEU A 232 0.78 -6.00 -20.30
CA LEU A 232 0.63 -6.63 -18.99
C LEU A 232 1.51 -5.95 -17.93
N MET A 233 2.66 -5.41 -18.33
CA MET A 233 3.51 -4.62 -17.45
C MET A 233 2.81 -3.31 -17.06
N SER A 234 2.22 -2.63 -18.04
CA SER A 234 1.41 -1.42 -17.79
C SER A 234 0.19 -1.71 -16.91
N LEU A 235 -0.50 -2.82 -17.14
CA LEU A 235 -1.64 -3.24 -16.31
C LEU A 235 -1.22 -3.56 -14.87
N HIS A 236 -0.17 -4.36 -14.68
CA HIS A 236 0.39 -4.64 -13.36
C HIS A 236 0.79 -3.34 -12.64
N PHE A 237 1.42 -2.40 -13.36
CA PHE A 237 1.84 -1.13 -12.78
C PHE A 237 0.66 -0.30 -12.27
N ILE A 238 -0.41 -0.19 -13.07
CA ILE A 238 -1.62 0.55 -12.67
C ILE A 238 -2.31 -0.14 -11.49
N LEU A 239 -2.43 -1.47 -11.52
CA LEU A 239 -3.19 -2.22 -10.52
C LEU A 239 -2.50 -2.24 -9.15
N HIS A 240 -1.17 -2.40 -9.12
CA HIS A 240 -0.44 -2.53 -7.86
C HIS A 240 1.02 -2.09 -7.90
N GLY A 241 1.69 -2.19 -9.05
CA GLY A 241 3.12 -1.86 -9.15
C GLY A 241 3.45 -0.41 -8.75
N GLN A 242 2.59 0.56 -9.04
CA GLN A 242 2.78 1.95 -8.59
C GLN A 242 2.81 2.08 -7.06
N HIS A 243 2.04 1.23 -6.37
CA HIS A 243 1.99 1.22 -4.92
C HIS A 243 3.27 0.60 -4.33
N HIS A 244 3.77 -0.52 -4.87
CA HIS A 244 5.08 -1.06 -4.47
C HIS A 244 6.22 -0.10 -4.76
N LYS A 245 6.14 0.64 -5.88
CA LYS A 245 7.18 1.58 -6.27
C LYS A 245 7.20 2.81 -5.37
N THR A 246 6.03 3.33 -5.00
CA THR A 246 5.87 4.54 -4.18
C THR A 246 4.91 4.29 -3.02
N PRO A 247 5.26 3.44 -2.04
CA PRO A 247 4.33 2.99 -0.99
C PRO A 247 3.85 4.12 -0.10
N MET A 248 4.59 5.24 -0.07
CA MET A 248 4.28 6.41 0.74
C MET A 248 3.42 7.46 0.01
N ASP A 249 3.04 7.25 -1.26
CA ASP A 249 2.14 8.15 -1.99
C ASP A 249 0.68 7.95 -1.54
N ARG A 250 0.23 8.86 -0.66
CA ARG A 250 -1.12 8.90 -0.08
C ARG A 250 -2.28 8.97 -1.09
N LYS A 251 -2.02 9.25 -2.37
CA LYS A 251 -3.06 9.33 -3.42
C LYS A 251 -3.02 8.16 -4.40
N ARG A 252 -2.06 7.24 -4.27
CA ARG A 252 -1.83 6.11 -5.18
C ARG A 252 -1.85 4.73 -4.48
N LEU A 253 -2.54 4.66 -3.35
CA LEU A 253 -2.68 3.44 -2.55
C LEU A 253 -4.04 2.78 -2.74
N VAL A 254 -5.12 3.51 -2.46
CA VAL A 254 -6.47 2.94 -2.54
C VAL A 254 -6.87 2.67 -3.98
N PHE A 255 -7.67 1.63 -4.20
CA PHE A 255 -8.00 1.19 -5.54
C PHE A 255 -8.87 2.24 -6.26
N PRO A 256 -8.50 2.71 -7.46
CA PRO A 256 -9.25 3.78 -8.13
C PRO A 256 -10.69 3.37 -8.48
N THR A 257 -11.62 4.33 -8.45
CA THR A 257 -13.06 4.07 -8.62
C THR A 257 -13.40 3.43 -9.96
N VAL A 258 -12.83 3.90 -11.06
CA VAL A 258 -13.16 3.39 -12.41
C VAL A 258 -12.86 1.89 -12.55
N PRO A 259 -11.64 1.40 -12.27
CA PRO A 259 -11.38 -0.03 -12.28
C PRO A 259 -12.17 -0.77 -11.20
N ALA A 260 -12.38 -0.20 -10.00
CA ALA A 260 -13.23 -0.81 -8.97
C ALA A 260 -14.66 -1.11 -9.48
N THR A 261 -15.26 -0.19 -10.26
CA THR A 261 -16.59 -0.38 -10.85
C THR A 261 -16.64 -1.55 -11.84
N ILE A 262 -15.56 -1.78 -12.60
CA ILE A 262 -15.46 -2.94 -13.50
C ILE A 262 -15.50 -4.23 -12.69
N PHE A 263 -14.64 -4.36 -11.67
CA PHE A 263 -14.64 -5.53 -10.78
C PHE A 263 -15.98 -5.72 -10.06
N ALA A 264 -16.55 -4.64 -9.54
CA ALA A 264 -17.85 -4.67 -8.85
C ALA A 264 -18.97 -5.19 -9.77
N THR A 265 -19.01 -4.73 -11.02
CA THR A 265 -20.01 -5.19 -12.01
C THR A 265 -19.81 -6.66 -12.37
N LEU A 266 -18.56 -7.10 -12.55
CA LEU A 266 -18.24 -8.50 -12.81
C LEU A 266 -18.63 -9.42 -11.65
N ILE A 267 -18.35 -9.01 -10.40
CA ILE A 267 -18.71 -9.78 -9.19
C ILE A 267 -20.24 -9.88 -9.04
N LEU A 268 -20.96 -8.76 -9.19
CA LEU A 268 -22.43 -8.76 -9.12
C LEU A 268 -23.04 -9.63 -10.24
N GLY A 269 -22.51 -9.52 -11.46
CA GLY A 269 -22.93 -10.34 -12.58
C GLY A 269 -22.69 -11.83 -12.32
N LEU A 270 -21.52 -12.19 -11.79
CA LEU A 270 -21.17 -13.56 -11.40
C LEU A 270 -22.17 -14.10 -10.36
N TYR A 271 -22.51 -13.32 -9.33
CA TYR A 271 -23.52 -13.71 -8.34
C TYR A 271 -24.90 -13.94 -8.97
N GLY A 272 -25.27 -13.10 -9.93
CA GLY A 272 -26.51 -13.25 -10.69
C GLY A 272 -26.59 -14.51 -11.56
N LEU A 273 -25.47 -15.19 -11.86
CA LEU A 273 -25.47 -16.45 -12.61
C LEU A 273 -25.96 -17.65 -11.78
N PHE A 274 -25.87 -17.59 -10.45
CA PHE A 274 -26.17 -18.73 -9.58
C PHE A 274 -27.15 -18.41 -8.45
N ALA A 275 -27.56 -17.15 -8.30
CA ALA A 275 -28.48 -16.72 -7.26
C ALA A 275 -29.58 -15.80 -7.82
N PRO A 276 -30.81 -15.86 -7.28
CA PRO A 276 -31.84 -14.87 -7.57
C PRO A 276 -31.32 -13.46 -7.29
N TRP A 277 -31.82 -12.49 -8.05
CA TRP A 277 -31.33 -11.12 -7.99
C TRP A 277 -31.23 -10.53 -6.56
N PRO A 278 -32.22 -10.69 -5.65
CA PRO A 278 -32.09 -10.17 -4.29
C PRO A 278 -30.98 -10.83 -3.48
N VAL A 279 -30.74 -12.13 -3.67
CA VAL A 279 -29.65 -12.88 -3.02
C VAL A 279 -28.30 -12.41 -3.53
N ALA A 280 -28.16 -12.28 -4.85
CA ALA A 280 -26.95 -11.75 -5.49
C ALA A 280 -26.63 -10.33 -4.99
N GLN A 281 -27.63 -9.46 -4.86
CA GLN A 281 -27.48 -8.12 -4.30
C GLN A 281 -27.01 -8.15 -2.84
N ALA A 282 -27.60 -8.99 -1.98
CA ALA A 282 -27.20 -9.09 -0.57
C ALA A 282 -25.74 -9.57 -0.43
N MET A 283 -25.35 -10.62 -1.17
CA MET A 283 -23.97 -11.10 -1.20
C MET A 283 -23.02 -10.01 -1.71
N PHE A 284 -23.38 -9.31 -2.80
CA PHE A 284 -22.58 -8.23 -3.35
C PHE A 284 -22.38 -7.08 -2.36
N VAL A 285 -23.43 -6.68 -1.62
CA VAL A 285 -23.31 -5.67 -0.55
C VAL A 285 -22.29 -6.12 0.50
N GLY A 286 -22.34 -7.38 0.91
CA GLY A 286 -21.33 -7.98 1.79
C GLY A 286 -19.91 -7.85 1.25
N THR A 287 -19.71 -8.25 -0.01
CA THR A 287 -18.42 -8.17 -0.69
C THR A 287 -17.93 -6.73 -0.81
N LEU A 288 -18.83 -5.79 -1.10
CA LEU A 288 -18.52 -4.37 -1.20
C LEU A 288 -18.13 -3.75 0.16
N ILE A 289 -18.81 -4.13 1.24
CA ILE A 289 -18.43 -3.73 2.60
C ILE A 289 -17.06 -4.29 2.94
N GLY A 290 -16.80 -5.56 2.61
CA GLY A 290 -15.48 -6.18 2.76
C GLY A 290 -14.39 -5.38 2.04
N TYR A 291 -14.63 -5.01 0.78
CA TYR A 291 -13.73 -4.16 -0.01
C TYR A 291 -13.44 -2.81 0.66
N ILE A 292 -14.48 -2.10 1.12
CA ILE A 292 -14.31 -0.81 1.80
C ILE A 292 -13.43 -0.98 3.05
N VAL A 293 -13.70 -2.01 3.87
CA VAL A 293 -12.92 -2.29 5.08
C VAL A 293 -11.47 -2.63 4.73
N TYR A 294 -11.25 -3.44 3.70
CA TYR A 294 -9.91 -3.76 3.20
C TYR A 294 -9.14 -2.51 2.78
N ASP A 295 -9.69 -1.67 1.91
CA ASP A 295 -8.96 -0.56 1.30
C ASP A 295 -8.63 0.51 2.35
N LEU A 296 -9.55 0.73 3.29
CA LEU A 296 -9.33 1.62 4.44
C LEU A 296 -8.34 1.03 5.44
N THR A 297 -8.35 -0.30 5.67
CA THR A 297 -7.35 -0.97 6.50
C THR A 297 -5.96 -0.84 5.88
N HIS A 298 -5.85 -1.10 4.57
CA HIS A 298 -4.62 -0.97 3.80
C HIS A 298 -4.05 0.45 3.90
N TYR A 299 -4.89 1.46 3.68
CA TYR A 299 -4.48 2.85 3.83
C TYR A 299 -4.02 3.19 5.26
N TYR A 300 -4.78 2.70 6.26
CA TYR A 300 -4.49 2.96 7.67
C TYR A 300 -3.18 2.33 8.13
N ILE A 301 -2.84 1.12 7.68
CA ILE A 301 -1.58 0.46 8.07
C ILE A 301 -0.36 1.11 7.40
N HIS A 302 -0.50 1.77 6.25
CA HIS A 302 0.58 2.57 5.66
C HIS A 302 0.75 3.93 6.32
N HIS A 303 -0.34 4.68 6.49
CA HIS A 303 -0.27 6.12 6.81
C HIS A 303 -0.76 6.50 8.20
N GLY A 304 -1.39 5.57 8.92
CA GLY A 304 -1.86 5.78 10.28
C GLY A 304 -0.85 5.34 11.34
N THR A 305 -1.21 5.61 12.59
CA THR A 305 -0.52 5.13 13.79
C THR A 305 -1.41 4.12 14.52
N PRO A 306 -1.30 2.81 14.21
CA PRO A 306 -2.12 1.78 14.85
C PRO A 306 -2.04 1.79 16.38
N PHE A 307 -3.20 1.96 17.03
CA PHE A 307 -3.29 1.95 18.49
C PHE A 307 -3.51 0.55 19.09
N THR A 308 -4.06 -0.41 18.32
CA THR A 308 -4.26 -1.79 18.81
C THR A 308 -3.09 -2.70 18.45
N ALA A 309 -2.82 -3.71 19.28
CA ALA A 309 -1.80 -4.72 19.01
C ALA A 309 -2.04 -5.46 17.68
N TYR A 310 -3.30 -5.70 17.33
CA TYR A 310 -3.70 -6.32 16.07
C TYR A 310 -3.27 -5.50 14.85
N PHE A 311 -3.66 -4.23 14.77
CA PHE A 311 -3.28 -3.38 13.62
C PHE A 311 -1.79 -3.05 13.59
N ARG A 312 -1.11 -3.00 14.74
CA ARG A 312 0.36 -2.92 14.79
C ARG A 312 1.00 -4.17 14.18
N SER A 313 0.46 -5.35 14.48
CA SER A 313 0.92 -6.62 13.89
C SER A 313 0.69 -6.64 12.38
N LEU A 314 -0.50 -6.24 11.91
CA LEU A 314 -0.79 -6.13 10.47
C LEU A 314 0.12 -5.11 9.77
N LYS A 315 0.34 -3.94 10.36
CA LYS A 315 1.27 -2.94 9.83
C LYS A 315 2.67 -3.52 9.66
N ARG A 316 3.24 -4.13 10.70
CA ARG A 316 4.57 -4.77 10.60
C ARG A 316 4.60 -5.85 9.53
N TYR A 317 3.58 -6.70 9.49
CA TYR A 317 3.47 -7.80 8.53
C TYR A 317 3.44 -7.29 7.07
N HIS A 318 2.62 -6.28 6.81
CA HIS A 318 2.49 -5.70 5.47
C HIS A 318 3.70 -4.84 5.05
N VAL A 319 4.35 -4.16 6.00
CA VAL A 319 5.63 -3.50 5.76
C VAL A 319 6.69 -4.52 5.32
N LYS A 320 6.80 -5.66 6.02
CA LYS A 320 7.72 -6.74 5.61
C LYS A 320 7.40 -7.23 4.21
N HIS A 321 6.13 -7.34 3.84
CA HIS A 321 5.72 -7.66 2.49
C HIS A 321 6.30 -6.66 1.46
N HIS A 322 6.22 -5.35 1.69
CA HIS A 322 6.77 -4.36 0.76
C HIS A 322 8.30 -4.36 0.65
N PHE A 323 9.00 -4.47 1.79
CA PHE A 323 10.43 -4.16 1.87
C PHE A 323 11.35 -5.37 1.99
N GLU A 324 10.83 -6.55 2.38
CA GLU A 324 11.62 -7.75 2.65
C GLU A 324 11.15 -8.99 1.87
N GLN A 325 9.85 -9.28 1.88
CA GLN A 325 9.28 -10.57 1.48
C GLN A 325 8.04 -10.40 0.58
N GLN A 326 8.21 -9.83 -0.61
CA GLN A 326 7.12 -9.48 -1.53
C GLN A 326 6.36 -10.70 -2.11
N GLN A 327 6.92 -11.90 -1.95
CA GLN A 327 6.29 -13.16 -2.39
C GLN A 327 5.50 -13.86 -1.27
N LEU A 328 5.39 -13.21 -0.09
CA LEU A 328 4.67 -13.69 1.10
C LEU A 328 3.80 -12.55 1.64
N GLY A 329 2.84 -12.86 2.51
CA GLY A 329 2.04 -11.85 3.21
C GLY A 329 1.03 -11.14 2.33
N PHE A 330 0.22 -11.91 1.60
CA PHE A 330 -0.80 -11.38 0.71
C PHE A 330 -2.07 -10.97 1.47
N GLY A 331 -2.25 -11.40 2.72
CA GLY A 331 -3.36 -10.95 3.56
C GLY A 331 -3.13 -9.54 4.12
N ILE A 332 -4.03 -8.60 3.81
CA ILE A 332 -3.98 -7.22 4.30
C ILE A 332 -4.93 -7.02 5.49
N SER A 333 -6.19 -7.42 5.34
CA SER A 333 -7.20 -7.33 6.38
C SER A 333 -6.96 -8.37 7.47
N SER A 334 -6.39 -9.53 7.12
CA SER A 334 -5.98 -10.58 8.06
C SER A 334 -4.92 -11.50 7.45
N LYS A 335 -4.14 -12.18 8.29
CA LYS A 335 -3.19 -13.22 7.87
C LYS A 335 -3.85 -14.57 7.54
N PHE A 336 -5.18 -14.69 7.66
CA PHE A 336 -5.87 -15.98 7.68
C PHE A 336 -5.58 -16.84 6.45
N TRP A 337 -5.71 -16.28 5.26
CA TRP A 337 -5.49 -17.01 3.99
C TRP A 337 -4.01 -17.28 3.69
N ASP A 338 -3.08 -16.58 4.34
CA ASP A 338 -1.66 -16.89 4.17
C ASP A 338 -1.31 -18.28 4.77
N TYR A 339 -1.97 -18.71 5.84
CA TYR A 339 -1.70 -20.01 6.50
C TYR A 339 -2.00 -21.23 5.61
N PRO A 340 -3.24 -21.46 5.12
CA PRO A 340 -3.55 -22.64 4.33
C PRO A 340 -2.82 -22.68 2.98
N PHE A 341 -2.40 -21.52 2.48
CA PHE A 341 -1.70 -21.39 1.21
C PHE A 341 -0.17 -21.29 1.34
N GLY A 342 0.38 -21.38 2.56
CA GLY A 342 1.82 -21.41 2.83
C GLY A 342 2.55 -20.11 2.48
N THR A 343 1.89 -18.96 2.61
CA THR A 343 2.45 -17.64 2.27
C THR A 343 2.62 -16.73 3.48
N VAL A 344 2.66 -17.28 4.69
CA VAL A 344 2.88 -16.49 5.92
C VAL A 344 4.29 -15.95 5.97
N ILE A 345 4.45 -14.64 6.23
CA ILE A 345 5.76 -14.07 6.59
C ILE A 345 6.12 -14.53 8.01
N PRO A 346 7.26 -15.22 8.21
CA PRO A 346 7.70 -15.61 9.54
C PRO A 346 7.86 -14.38 10.45
N ASP A 347 7.35 -14.48 11.67
CA ASP A 347 7.75 -13.57 12.72
C ASP A 347 9.21 -13.94 13.06
N VAL A 348 10.13 -12.99 12.87
CA VAL A 348 11.51 -13.15 13.33
C VAL A 348 11.47 -12.66 14.77
N ASP A 349 11.64 -13.59 15.71
CA ASP A 349 11.66 -13.33 17.15
C ASP A 349 12.79 -12.38 17.56
#